data_AF-A0AAJ5WZP4-F1
#
_entry.id   AF-A0AAJ5WZP4-F1
#
_cell.length_a   1.000
_cell.length_b   1.000
_cell.length_c   1.000
_cell.angle_alpha   90.00
_cell.angle_beta   90.00
_cell.angle_gamma   90.00
#
_symmetry.space_group_name_H-M   'P 1'
#
loop_
_entity.id
_entity.type
_entity.pdbx_description
1 polymer ?
#
loop_
_entity_poly.entity_id
_entity_poly.type
_entity_poly.pdbx_seq_one_letter_code
_entity_poly.pdbx_strand_id
1 'polypeptide(L)' 'MPPRARRFVASIGVLAFLVLWVWGLIALRGLLPPSAWIDFAFFGVGGTAWGLPLIPLLKWAERG' A
#
# COMPACT_ATOMS: atom_id res chain seq x y z
N MET A 1 24.35 -2.65 -0.32
CA MET A 1 23.96 -1.43 0.43
C MET A 1 24.08 -1.69 1.92
N PRO A 2 24.65 -0.76 2.71
CA PRO A 2 24.70 -0.90 4.17
C PRO A 2 23.27 -1.02 4.74
N PRO A 3 23.07 -1.76 5.85
CA PRO A 3 21.73 -2.04 6.40
C PRO A 3 20.88 -0.78 6.62
N ARG A 4 21.50 0.32 7.08
CA ARG A 4 20.82 1.61 7.28
C ARG A 4 20.31 2.23 5.98
N ALA A 5 21.14 2.24 4.92
CA ALA A 5 20.74 2.80 3.62
C ALA A 5 19.59 2.00 2.98
N ARG A 6 19.61 0.68 3.13
CA ARG A 6 18.55 -0.18 2.61
C ARG A 6 17.20 0.06 3.28
N ARG A 7 17.20 0.24 4.61
CA ARG A 7 16.00 0.61 5.38
C ARG A 7 15.44 1.97 4.95
N PHE A 8 16.31 2.94 4.66
CA PHE A 8 15.90 4.24 4.14
C PHE A 8 15.26 4.15 2.75
N VAL A 9 15.84 3.36 1.85
CA VAL A 9 15.23 3.11 0.52
C VAL A 9 13.89 2.42 0.67
N ALA A 10 13.78 1.42 1.55
CA ALA A 10 12.53 0.74 1.82
C ALA A 10 11.47 1.68 2.40
N SER A 11 11.81 2.60 3.31
CA SER A 11 10.85 3.56 3.85
C SER A 11 10.32 4.52 2.77
N ILE A 12 11.19 5.01 1.88
CA ILE A 12 10.76 5.82 0.73
C ILE A 12 9.84 4.99 -0.17
N GLY A 13 10.21 3.74 -0.45
CA GLY A 13 9.40 2.82 -1.25
C GLY A 13 8.02 2.58 -0.66
N VAL A 14 7.90 2.43 0.67
CA VAL A 14 6.62 2.29 1.37
C VAL A 14 5.77 3.55 1.19
N LEU A 15 6.34 4.75 1.37
CA LEU A 15 5.61 6.00 1.20
C LEU A 15 5.11 6.18 -0.24
N ALA A 16 5.97 5.94 -1.22
CA ALA A 16 5.59 6.01 -2.62
C ALA A 16 4.49 4.99 -2.98
N PHE A 17 4.63 3.76 -2.48
CA PHE A 17 3.60 2.74 -2.65
C PHE A 17 2.27 3.16 -2.03
N LEU A 18 2.27 3.68 -0.80
CA LEU A 18 1.03 4.11 -0.13
C LEU A 18 0.32 5.23 -0.89
N VAL A 19 1.07 6.20 -1.43
CA VAL A 19 0.51 7.26 -2.28
C VAL A 19 -0.19 6.65 -3.49
N LEU A 20 0.48 5.74 -4.20
CA LEU A 20 -0.09 5.07 -5.38
C LEU A 20 -1.28 4.16 -5.01
N TRP A 21 -1.21 3.48 -3.88
CA TRP A 21 -2.25 2.57 -3.40
C TRP A 21 -3.54 3.32 -3.08
N VAL A 22 -3.44 4.40 -2.29
CA VAL A 22 -4.59 5.24 -1.92
C VAL A 22 -5.15 5.93 -3.15
N TRP A 23 -4.30 6.49 -4.01
CA TRP A 23 -4.73 7.11 -5.26
C TRP A 23 -5.46 6.10 -6.16
N GLY A 24 -4.89 4.90 -6.33
CA GLY A 24 -5.50 3.82 -7.11
C GLY A 24 -6.84 3.37 -6.55
N LEU A 25 -6.97 3.23 -5.22
CA LEU A 25 -8.25 2.90 -4.58
C LEU A 25 -9.31 3.97 -4.86
N ILE A 26 -8.99 5.25 -4.70
CA ILE A 26 -9.95 6.34 -4.95
C ILE A 26 -10.35 6.38 -6.42
N ALA A 27 -9.39 6.25 -7.34
CA ALA A 27 -9.64 6.22 -8.78
C ALA A 27 -10.53 5.04 -9.19
N LEU A 28 -10.24 3.84 -8.69
CA LEU A 28 -11.03 2.63 -8.95
C LEU A 28 -12.43 2.71 -8.35
N ARG A 29 -12.57 3.28 -7.15
CA ARG A 29 -13.88 3.45 -6.53
C ARG A 29 -14.81 4.32 -7.37
N GLY A 30 -14.27 5.32 -8.07
CA GLY A 30 -15.03 6.18 -8.99
C GLY A 30 -15.69 5.44 -10.16
N LEU A 31 -15.28 4.19 -10.44
CA LEU A 31 -15.85 3.35 -11.50
C LEU A 31 -17.04 2.50 -11.02
N LEU A 32 -17.29 2.43 -9.72
CA LEU A 32 -18.34 1.59 -9.13
C LEU A 32 -19.62 2.39 -8.85
N PRO A 33 -20.81 1.77 -8.95
CA PRO A 33 -22.08 2.40 -8.60
C PRO A 33 -22.08 2.96 -7.16
N PRO A 34 -22.87 4.01 -6.89
CA PRO A 34 -23.02 4.54 -5.54
C PRO A 34 -23.74 3.52 -4.63
N SER A 35 -23.06 3.05 -3.59
CA SER A 35 -23.64 2.18 -2.56
C SER A 35 -22.74 2.17 -1.32
N ALA A 36 -23.35 2.41 -0.15
CA ALA A 36 -22.63 2.39 1.12
C ALA A 36 -22.02 1.02 1.44
N TRP A 37 -22.65 -0.07 1.00
CA TRP A 37 -22.09 -1.42 1.16
C TRP A 37 -20.86 -1.65 0.30
N ILE A 38 -20.86 -1.09 -0.92
CA ILE A 38 -19.68 -1.12 -1.79
C ILE A 38 -18.56 -0.28 -1.17
N ASP A 39 -18.86 0.92 -0.67
CA ASP A 39 -17.88 1.76 0.04
C ASP A 39 -17.25 1.02 1.22
N PHE A 40 -18.09 0.41 2.06
CA PHE A 40 -17.65 -0.33 3.23
C PHE A 40 -16.73 -1.49 2.85
N ALA A 41 -17.16 -2.35 1.91
CA ALA A 41 -16.35 -3.49 1.48
C ALA A 41 -15.06 -3.05 0.77
N PHE A 42 -15.17 -2.08 -0.14
CA PHE A 42 -14.05 -1.63 -0.97
C PHE A 42 -12.97 -0.94 -0.14
N PHE A 43 -13.34 0.02 0.71
CA PHE A 43 -12.38 0.70 1.58
C PHE A 43 -11.98 -0.14 2.80
N GLY A 44 -12.85 -1.01 3.31
CA GLY A 44 -12.52 -1.93 4.38
C GLY A 44 -11.44 -2.94 3.96
N VAL A 45 -11.59 -3.55 2.78
CA VAL A 45 -10.58 -4.47 2.23
C VAL A 45 -9.37 -3.70 1.74
N GLY A 46 -9.56 -2.68 0.90
CA GLY A 46 -8.45 -1.90 0.35
C GLY A 46 -7.61 -1.18 1.41
N GLY A 47 -8.25 -0.69 2.47
CA GLY A 47 -7.60 0.01 3.59
C GLY A 47 -6.89 -0.91 4.58
N THR A 48 -7.14 -2.22 4.57
CA THR A 48 -6.44 -3.19 5.42
C THR A 48 -5.45 -4.06 4.65
N ALA A 49 -5.71 -4.31 3.36
CA ALA A 49 -4.89 -5.20 2.53
C ALA A 49 -3.58 -4.58 2.02
N TRP A 50 -3.36 -3.26 2.15
CA TRP A 50 -2.17 -2.58 1.63
C TRP A 50 -0.84 -3.09 2.19
N GLY A 51 -0.84 -3.71 3.38
CA GLY A 51 0.38 -4.26 3.98
C GLY A 51 0.90 -5.49 3.23
N LEU A 52 0.01 -6.27 2.58
CA LEU A 52 0.37 -7.52 1.91
C LEU A 52 1.43 -7.32 0.80
N PRO A 53 1.28 -6.37 -0.13
CA PRO A 53 2.28 -6.12 -1.16
C PRO A 53 3.61 -5.56 -0.64
N LEU A 54 3.64 -4.99 0.57
CA LEU A 54 4.87 -4.44 1.15
C LEU A 54 5.77 -5.49 1.80
N ILE A 55 5.24 -6.68 2.12
CA ILE A 55 5.98 -7.76 2.79
C ILE A 55 7.32 -8.08 2.10
N PRO A 56 7.41 -8.24 0.76
CA PRO A 56 8.68 -8.55 0.10
C PRO A 56 9.71 -7.43 0.25
N LEU A 57 9.29 -6.17 0.17
CA LEU A 57 10.14 -5.00 0.31
C LEU A 57 10.72 -4.91 1.73
N LEU A 58 9.86 -5.11 2.74
CA LEU A 58 10.26 -5.08 4.14
C LEU A 58 11.22 -6.24 4.47
N LYS A 59 10.91 -7.45 4.01
CA LYS A 59 11.80 -8.62 4.15
C LYS A 59 13.18 -8.37 3.52
N TRP A 60 13.24 -7.72 2.36
CA TRP A 60 14.50 -7.34 1.73
C TRP A 60 15.27 -6.32 2.57
N ALA A 61 14.57 -5.31 3.12
CA ALA A 61 15.16 -4.26 3.95
C ALA A 61 15.79 -4.81 5.24
N GLU A 62 15.18 -5.85 5.80
CA GLU A 62 15.59 -6.52 7.03
C GLU A 62 16.64 -7.60 6.84
N ARG A 63 16.93 -8.03 5.59
CA ARG A 63 17.97 -9.02 5.27
C ARG A 63 19.39 -8.48 5.52
N GLY A 64 19.75 -8.21 6.77
CA GLY A 64 21.10 -7.87 7.23
C GLY A 64 21.85 -9.11 7.65
#